data_AF-A0A9W9DNZ0-F1
#
_entry.id   AF-A0A9W9DNZ0-F1
#
_cell.length_a   1.000
_cell.length_b   1.000
_cell.length_c   1.000
_cell.angle_alpha   90.00
_cell.angle_beta   90.00
_cell.angle_gamma   90.00
#
_symmetry.space_group_name_H-M   'P 1'
#
loop_
_entity.id
_entity.type
_entity.pdbx_description
1 polymer ?
#
loop_
_entity_poly.entity_id
_entity_poly.type
_entity_poly.pdbx_seq_one_letter_code
_entity_poly.pdbx_strand_id
1 'polypeptide(L)' 'YAKFIPKEPIQCSCGARTQNRDYIIQSCKISNNYQDLLWDISDDPKMNKILGTKEGIEVLAKFI' A
#
# COMPACT_ATOMS: atom_id res chain seq x y z
N TYR A 1 32.60 -4.44 4.15
CA TYR A 1 31.29 -4.61 4.83
C TYR A 1 30.44 -3.39 4.47
N ALA A 2 29.47 -3.52 3.56
CA ALA A 2 28.59 -2.40 3.19
C ALA A 2 27.43 -2.36 4.19
N LYS A 3 27.35 -1.30 5.01
CA LYS A 3 26.16 -1.04 5.85
C LYS A 3 25.01 -0.70 4.92
N PHE A 4 23.94 -1.50 4.93
CA PHE A 4 22.70 -1.18 4.25
C PHE A 4 22.14 0.10 4.89
N ILE A 5 22.27 1.22 4.19
CA ILE A 5 21.62 2.49 4.54
C ILE A 5 20.32 2.49 3.74
N PRO A 6 19.13 2.39 4.37
CA PRO A 6 17.89 2.62 3.67
C PRO A 6 17.91 4.05 3.14
N LYS A 7 18.00 4.23 1.82
CA LYS A 7 17.87 5.54 1.17
C LYS A 7 16.44 6.07 1.25
N GLU A 8 15.48 5.18 1.47
CA GLU A 8 14.08 5.51 1.55
C GLU A 8 13.69 5.86 2.99
N PRO A 9 12.93 6.94 3.20
CA PRO A 9 12.43 7.28 4.51
C PRO A 9 11.54 6.13 5.02
N ILE A 10 11.82 5.66 6.25
CA ILE A 10 11.01 4.67 6.97
C ILE A 10 9.59 5.21 7.23
N GLN A 11 9.41 6.53 7.10
CA GLN A 11 8.14 7.21 7.24
C GLN A 11 7.37 7.21 5.92
N CYS A 12 6.07 6.97 6.03
CA CYS A 12 5.14 7.22 4.94
C CYS A 12 5.20 8.70 4.54
N SER A 13 5.04 9.00 3.25
CA SER A 13 4.91 10.37 2.72
C SER A 13 3.78 11.16 3.39
N CYS A 14 2.81 10.44 3.96
CA CYS A 14 1.68 10.96 4.73
C CYS A 14 2.02 11.35 6.18
N GLY A 15 3.28 11.23 6.60
CA GLY A 15 3.75 11.52 7.96
C GLY A 15 3.57 10.35 8.95
N ALA A 16 3.05 9.20 8.51
CA ALA A 16 2.96 8.03 9.38
C ALA A 16 4.35 7.46 9.69
N ARG A 17 4.56 7.08 10.94
CA ARG A 17 5.85 6.59 11.46
C ARG A 17 6.30 5.28 10.81
N THR A 18 5.40 4.55 10.17
CA THR A 18 5.66 3.21 9.63
C THR A 18 5.23 3.17 8.17
N GLN A 19 6.19 3.01 7.27
CA GLN A 19 5.94 2.68 5.87
C GLN A 19 5.70 1.17 5.74
N ASN A 20 4.57 0.68 6.23
CA ASN A 20 4.11 -0.67 5.92
C ASN A 20 3.26 -0.63 4.65
N ARG A 21 3.45 -1.58 3.73
CA ARG A 21 2.62 -1.69 2.51
C ARG A 21 1.14 -1.84 2.86
N ASP A 22 0.82 -2.59 3.90
CA ASP A 22 -0.56 -2.70 4.41
C ASP A 22 -1.11 -1.33 4.81
N TYR A 23 -0.32 -0.53 5.51
CA TYR A 23 -0.72 0.82 5.92
C TYR A 23 -0.92 1.73 4.69
N ILE A 24 -0.03 1.65 3.71
CA ILE A 24 -0.13 2.44 2.47
C ILE A 24 -1.43 2.13 1.71
N ILE A 25 -1.83 0.87 1.69
CA ILE A 25 -3.03 0.38 1.00
C ILE A 25 -4.29 0.71 1.80
N GLN A 26 -4.26 0.54 3.13
CA GLN A 26 -5.48 0.61 3.95
C GLN A 26 -5.72 1.96 4.63
N SER A 27 -4.68 2.75 4.88
CA SER A 27 -4.79 3.87 5.84
C SER A 27 -4.01 5.12 5.46
N CYS A 28 -3.16 5.06 4.44
CA CYS A 28 -2.41 6.23 4.01
C CYS A 28 -3.33 7.25 3.32
N LYS A 29 -3.49 8.41 3.95
CA LYS A 29 -4.34 9.51 3.45
C LYS A 29 -3.88 10.09 2.11
N ILE A 30 -2.61 9.92 1.75
CA ILE A 30 -2.09 10.40 0.46
C ILE A 30 -2.50 9.47 -0.69
N SER A 31 -2.70 8.18 -0.39
CA SER A 31 -3.16 7.19 -1.37
C SER A 31 -4.68 7.01 -1.37
N ASN A 32 -5.43 7.89 -0.68
CA ASN A 32 -6.89 7.80 -0.54
C ASN A 32 -7.63 7.60 -1.87
N ASN A 33 -7.15 8.22 -2.96
CA ASN A 33 -7.78 8.09 -4.29
C ASN A 33 -7.84 6.64 -4.81
N TYR A 34 -6.96 5.77 -4.32
CA TYR A 34 -6.94 4.35 -4.71
C TYR A 34 -7.48 3.42 -3.62
N GLN A 35 -7.75 3.94 -2.40
CA GLN A 35 -8.41 3.16 -1.36
C GLN A 35 -9.82 2.78 -1.81
N ASP A 36 -10.59 3.72 -2.35
CA ASP A 36 -11.97 3.47 -2.78
C ASP A 36 -12.03 2.32 -3.79
N LEU A 37 -11.10 2.29 -4.77
CA LEU A 37 -10.96 1.20 -5.74
C LEU A 37 -10.61 -0.16 -5.11
N LEU A 38 -9.84 -0.16 -4.02
CA LEU A 38 -9.47 -1.38 -3.31
C LEU A 38 -10.58 -1.89 -2.39
N TRP A 39 -11.34 -0.99 -1.79
CA TRP A 39 -12.54 -1.30 -1.01
C TRP A 39 -13.68 -1.81 -1.90
N ASP A 40 -13.82 -1.30 -3.13
CA ASP A 40 -14.79 -1.81 -4.12
C ASP A 40 -14.53 -3.27 -4.52
N ILE A 41 -13.28 -3.74 -4.43
CA ILE A 41 -12.88 -5.11 -4.79
C ILE A 41 -12.93 -6.06 -3.60
N SER A 42 -12.74 -5.56 -2.37
CA SER A 42 -12.66 -6.40 -1.17
C SER A 42 -13.06 -5.62 0.08
N ASP A 43 -14.09 -6.11 0.78
CA ASP A 43 -14.58 -5.60 2.08
C ASP A 43 -13.52 -5.59 3.20
N ASP A 44 -12.38 -6.23 2.98
CA ASP A 44 -11.21 -6.23 3.87
C ASP A 44 -9.95 -6.23 2.99
N PRO A 45 -9.47 -5.05 2.54
CA PRO A 45 -8.37 -4.91 1.58
C PRO A 45 -7.02 -5.18 2.25
N LYS A 46 -6.83 -6.41 2.72
CA LYS A 46 -5.53 -6.94 3.12
C LYS A 46 -4.71 -7.24 1.89
N MET A 47 -3.41 -6.96 1.97
CA MET A 47 -2.47 -7.20 0.87
C MET A 47 -2.58 -8.63 0.31
N ASN A 48 -2.74 -9.63 1.19
CA ASN A 48 -2.90 -11.03 0.79
C ASN A 48 -4.19 -11.32 0.00
N LYS A 49 -5.29 -10.59 0.27
CA LYS A 49 -6.56 -10.72 -0.47
C LYS A 49 -6.49 -10.02 -1.82
N ILE A 50 -5.90 -8.83 -1.86
CA ILE A 50 -5.69 -8.07 -3.10
C ILE A 50 -4.77 -8.84 -4.05
N LEU A 51 -3.63 -9.32 -3.56
CA LEU A 51 -2.69 -10.12 -4.36
C LEU A 51 -3.21 -11.52 -4.71
N GLY A 52 -4.23 -12.00 -3.99
CA GLY A 52 -4.86 -13.30 -4.23
C GLY A 52 -5.87 -13.28 -5.38
N THR A 53 -6.21 -12.10 -5.92
CA THR A 53 -7.18 -11.95 -7.01
C THR A 53 -6.56 -11.25 -8.20
N LYS A 54 -7.00 -11.60 -9.41
CA LYS A 54 -6.52 -10.96 -10.64
C LYS A 54 -6.90 -9.47 -10.66
N GLU A 55 -8.12 -9.15 -10.24
CA GLU A 55 -8.65 -7.78 -10.15
C GLU A 55 -7.87 -6.94 -9.14
N GLY A 56 -7.54 -7.51 -7.97
CA GLY A 56 -6.73 -6.83 -6.97
C GLY A 56 -5.30 -6.55 -7.44
N ILE A 57 -4.68 -7.47 -8.19
CA ILE A 57 -3.37 -7.23 -8.83
C ILE A 57 -3.46 -6.09 -9.86
N GLU A 58 -4.50 -6.06 -10.70
CA GLU A 58 -4.70 -5.02 -11.71
C GLU A 58 -4.91 -3.63 -11.08
N VAL A 59 -5.65 -3.55 -9.98
CA VAL A 59 -5.82 -2.28 -9.24
C VAL A 59 -4.55 -1.88 -8.50
N LEU A 60 -3.83 -2.84 -7.91
CA LEU A 60 -2.53 -2.56 -7.29
C LEU A 60 -1.50 -2.09 -8.32
N ALA A 61 -1.55 -2.58 -9.56
CA ALA A 61 -0.68 -2.10 -10.63
C ALA A 61 -0.95 -0.64 -11.01
N LYS A 62 -2.19 -0.15 -10.83
CA LYS A 62 -2.56 1.28 -11.01
C LYS A 62 -2.12 2.15 -9.82
N PHE A 63 -1.73 1.54 -8.70
CA PHE A 63 -1.31 2.22 -7.48
C PHE A 63 0.17 2.65 -7.49
N ILE A 64 1.02 1.95 -8.25
CA ILE A 64 2.48 2.18 -8.37
C ILE A 64 2.75 3.21 -9.48
#